data_AF-A0ABD0K7L7-F1
#
_entry.id   AF-A0ABD0K7L7-F1
#
_cell.length_a   1.000
_cell.length_b   1.000
_cell.length_c   1.000
_cell.angle_alpha   90.00
_cell.angle_beta   90.00
_cell.angle_gamma   90.00
#
_symmetry.space_group_name_H-M   'P 1'
#
loop_
_entity.id
_entity.type
_entity.pdbx_description
1 polymer ?
#
loop_
_entity_poly.entity_id
_entity_poly.type
_entity_poly.pdbx_seq_one_letter_code
_entity_poly.pdbx_strand_id
1 'polypeptide(L)' 'MDKLEIQPGQKVLLLWFGQQPSDTMKDTVNVLLQKVGESGKVQVEHVERLALSAHPDSLFDVVISGLLNPKQSQP' A
#
# COMPACT_ATOMS: atom_id res chain seq x y z
N MET A 1 -3.36 12.34 -4.18
CA MET A 1 -2.54 11.27 -4.81
C MET A 1 -1.57 11.83 -5.85
N ASP A 2 -1.80 13.05 -6.35
CA ASP A 2 -1.10 13.58 -7.54
C ASP A 2 0.37 13.97 -7.32
N LYS A 3 0.85 13.91 -6.06
CA LYS A 3 2.26 14.10 -5.70
C LYS A 3 3.07 12.79 -5.65
N LEU A 4 2.41 11.63 -5.75
CA LEU A 4 3.12 10.35 -5.81
C LEU A 4 3.56 10.10 -7.24
N GLU A 5 4.87 10.17 -7.48
CA GLU A 5 5.52 9.88 -8.76
C GLU A 5 5.58 8.37 -9.03
N ILE A 6 4.41 7.73 -9.08
CA ILE A 6 4.28 6.33 -9.50
C ILE A 6 4.23 6.27 -11.03
N GLN A 7 5.06 5.43 -11.61
CA GLN A 7 5.20 5.21 -13.04
C GLN A 7 4.64 3.84 -13.45
N PRO A 8 4.20 3.70 -14.71
CA PRO A 8 3.81 2.40 -15.26
C PRO A 8 4.93 1.35 -15.12
N GLY A 9 4.56 0.11 -14.82
CA GLY A 9 5.49 -1.02 -14.65
C GLY A 9 6.14 -1.14 -13.26
N GLN A 10 5.98 -0.16 -12.38
CA GLN A 10 6.58 -0.22 -11.04
C GLN A 10 5.92 -1.26 -10.14
N LYS A 11 6.73 -1.85 -9.26
CA LYS A 11 6.31 -2.64 -8.10
C LYS A 11 6.21 -1.74 -6.88
N VAL A 12 4.98 -1.49 -6.44
CA VAL A 12 4.66 -0.63 -5.29
C VAL A 12 4.27 -1.49 -4.09
N LEU A 13 4.88 -1.23 -2.94
CA LEU A 13 4.44 -1.75 -1.64
C LEU A 13 3.65 -0.67 -0.89
N LEU A 14 2.38 -0.95 -0.57
CA LEU A 14 1.55 -0.14 0.30
C LEU A 14 1.48 -0.77 1.69
N LEU A 15 2.10 -0.11 2.66
CA LEU A 15 2.06 -0.49 4.07
C LEU A 15 0.90 0.22 4.77
N TRP A 16 0.12 -0.55 5.53
CA TRP A 16 -0.96 -0.03 6.37
C TRP A 16 -0.90 -0.61 7.78
N PHE A 17 -1.49 0.12 8.74
CA PHE A 17 -1.59 -0.29 10.14
C PHE A 17 -3.01 -0.06 10.64
N GLY A 18 -3.35 -0.71 11.75
CA GLY A 18 -4.65 -0.59 12.41
C GLY A 18 -5.48 -1.87 12.32
N GLN A 19 -6.57 -1.91 13.07
CA GLN A 19 -7.31 -3.16 13.25
C GLN A 19 -8.07 -3.60 11.97
N GLN A 20 -8.46 -2.63 11.13
CA GLN A 20 -9.31 -2.87 9.97
C GLN A 20 -8.98 -1.90 8.83
N PRO A 21 -9.06 -2.36 7.57
CA PRO A 21 -8.95 -1.51 6.39
C PRO A 21 -9.93 -0.34 6.41
N SER A 22 -9.47 0.85 6.05
CA SER A 22 -10.36 1.99 5.84
C SER A 22 -11.05 1.92 4.49
N ASP A 23 -12.20 2.58 4.35
CA ASP A 23 -12.89 2.73 3.06
C ASP A 23 -11.96 3.37 2.00
N THR A 24 -11.13 4.32 2.43
CA THR A 24 -10.09 4.98 1.62
C THR A 24 -8.95 4.05 1.18
N MET A 25 -8.77 2.88 1.79
CA MET A 25 -7.74 1.92 1.39
C MET A 25 -8.05 1.34 0.01
N LYS A 26 -9.31 1.00 -0.26
CA LYS A 26 -9.72 0.44 -1.55
C LYS A 26 -9.50 1.45 -2.68
N ASP A 27 -9.90 2.70 -2.47
CA ASP A 27 -9.70 3.77 -3.46
C ASP A 27 -8.21 4.04 -3.69
N THR A 28 -7.41 3.99 -2.63
CA THR A 28 -5.95 4.13 -2.70
C THR A 28 -5.33 3.04 -3.56
N VAL A 29 -5.68 1.77 -3.30
CA VAL A 29 -5.18 0.63 -4.08
C VAL A 29 -5.61 0.72 -5.53
N ASN A 30 -6.87 1.10 -5.80
CA ASN A 30 -7.36 1.28 -7.15
C ASN A 30 -6.58 2.35 -7.92
N VAL A 31 -6.32 3.52 -7.30
CA VAL A 31 -5.53 4.58 -7.93
C VAL A 31 -4.09 4.11 -8.21
N LEU A 32 -3.47 3.36 -7.29
CA LEU A 32 -2.13 2.81 -7.50
C LEU A 32 -2.12 1.78 -8.64
N LEU A 33 -3.11 0.89 -8.71
CA LEU A 33 -3.24 -0.09 -9.79
C LEU A 33 -3.38 0.60 -11.16
N GLN A 34 -4.18 1.66 -11.24
CA GLN A 34 -4.30 2.45 -12.47
C GLN A 34 -2.98 3.13 -12.86
N LYS A 35 -2.20 3.62 -11.88
CA LYS A 35 -0.90 4.28 -12.14
C LYS A 35 0.18 3.30 -12.60
N VAL A 36 0.28 2.13 -11.98
CA VAL A 36 1.30 1.13 -12.34
C VAL A 36 0.94 0.36 -13.62
N GLY A 37 -0.33 0.31 -14.00
CA GLY A 37 -0.80 -0.37 -15.20
C GLY A 37 -0.64 -1.89 -15.16
N GLU A 38 -0.89 -2.55 -16.29
CA GLU A 38 -0.93 -4.03 -16.40
C GLU A 38 0.42 -4.71 -16.13
N SER A 39 1.53 -4.03 -16.44
CA SER A 39 2.89 -4.54 -16.24
C SER A 39 3.42 -4.31 -14.82
N GLY A 40 2.74 -3.48 -14.03
CA GLY A 40 3.13 -3.15 -12.68
C GLY A 40 2.48 -4.04 -11.62
N LYS A 41 2.81 -3.79 -10.35
CA LYS A 41 2.24 -4.53 -9.22
C LYS A 41 2.02 -3.62 -8.03
N VAL A 42 0.89 -3.79 -7.35
CA VAL A 42 0.65 -3.21 -6.02
C VAL A 42 0.55 -4.35 -5.01
N GLN A 43 1.48 -4.41 -4.06
CA GLN A 43 1.43 -5.31 -2.91
C GLN A 43 0.92 -4.52 -1.71
N VAL A 44 -0.05 -5.06 -0.98
CA VAL A 44 -0.66 -4.39 0.19
C VAL A 44 -0.41 -5.23 1.42
N GLU A 45 0.34 -4.70 2.38
CA GLU A 45 0.77 -5.44 3.57
C GLU A 45 0.40 -4.72 4.86
N HIS A 46 -0.06 -5.50 5.85
CA HIS A 46 -0.26 -4.99 7.20
C HIS A 46 1.06 -5.05 7.97
N VAL A 47 1.51 -3.90 8.52
CA VAL A 47 2.85 -3.76 9.11
C VAL A 47 3.12 -4.81 10.20
N GLU A 48 2.19 -5.03 11.13
CA GLU A 48 2.40 -5.99 12.22
C GLU A 48 2.41 -7.44 11.74
N ARG A 49 1.65 -7.75 10.66
CA ARG A 49 1.59 -9.11 10.13
C ARG A 49 2.81 -9.41 9.27
N LEU A 50 3.30 -8.41 8.54
CA LEU A 50 4.52 -8.50 7.75
C LEU A 50 5.73 -8.82 8.65
N ALA A 51 5.84 -8.18 9.82
CA ALA A 51 6.91 -8.46 10.77
C ALA A 51 6.88 -9.90 11.34
N LEU A 52 5.69 -10.52 11.38
CA LEU A 52 5.50 -11.91 11.84
C LEU A 52 5.54 -12.92 10.68
N SER A 53 5.60 -12.45 9.45
CA SER A 53 5.60 -13.30 8.26
C SER A 53 7.00 -13.85 7.98
N ALA A 54 7.05 -15.04 7.37
CA ALA A 54 8.28 -15.61 6.83
C ALA A 54 8.38 -15.34 5.31
N HIS A 55 8.03 -14.12 4.87
CA HIS A 55 8.15 -13.76 3.46
C HIS A 55 9.64 -13.70 3.06
N PRO A 56 10.01 -14.23 1.88
CA PRO A 56 11.35 -14.07 1.37
C PRO A 56 11.65 -12.61 1.05
N ASP A 57 12.93 -12.25 1.03
CA ASP A 57 13.39 -10.93 0.62
C ASP A 57 12.78 -10.53 -0.72
N SER A 58 12.26 -9.31 -0.77
CA SER A 58 11.52 -8.78 -1.90
C SER A 58 11.98 -7.36 -2.22
N LEU A 59 11.89 -7.00 -3.49
CA LEU A 59 12.28 -5.68 -4.01
C LEU A 59 11.06 -4.96 -4.57
N PHE A 60 10.99 -3.67 -4.25
CA PHE A 60 9.95 -2.75 -4.68
C PHE A 60 10.60 -1.47 -5.17
N ASP A 61 10.05 -0.89 -6.24
CA ASP A 61 10.51 0.39 -6.78
C ASP A 61 10.05 1.55 -5.89
N VAL A 62 8.88 1.40 -5.24
CA VAL A 62 8.31 2.41 -4.34
C VAL A 62 7.69 1.74 -3.11
N VAL A 63 7.94 2.33 -1.94
CA VAL A 63 7.27 1.97 -0.67
C VAL A 63 6.45 3.16 -0.19
N ILE A 64 5.16 2.95 0.03
CA ILE A 64 4.22 3.93 0.56
C ILE A 64 3.83 3.49 1.97
N SER A 65 4.04 4.36 2.96
CA SER A 65 3.69 4.13 4.37
C SER A 65 3.06 5.39 4.96
N GLY A 66 2.16 5.23 5.94
CA GLY A 66 1.53 6.35 6.65
C GLY A 66 0.51 7.17 5.87
N LEU A 67 0.12 6.73 4.66
CA LEU A 67 -0.85 7.45 3.82
C LEU A 67 -2.31 7.25 4.27
N LEU A 68 -2.58 6.12 4.93
CA LEU A 68 -3.90 5.77 5.43
C LEU A 68 -3.94 6.05 6.92
N ASN A 69 -4.77 7.01 7.34
CA ASN A 69 -5.18 7.11 8.73
C ASN A 69 -6.29 6.06 8.92
N PRO A 70 -6.02 4.89 9.55
CA PRO A 70 -7.12 4.04 9.99
C PRO A 70 -8.03 4.88 10.89
N LYS A 71 -9.35 4.70 10.79
CA LYS A 71 -10.28 5.41 11.69
C LYS A 71 -9.78 5.20 13.12
N GLN A 72 -9.24 6.25 13.73
CA GLN A 72 -8.98 6.25 15.16
C GLN A 72 -10.36 6.20 15.79
N SER A 73 -10.61 5.18 16.62
CA SER A 73 -11.74 5.20 17.52
C SER A 73 -11.66 6.55 18.26
N GLN A 74 -12.59 7.46 17.95
CA GLN A 74 -12.71 8.71 18.69
C GLN A 74 -12.97 8.31 20.17
N PRO A 75 -12.29 8.93 21.15
CA PRO A 75 -12.59 8.67 22.55
C PRO A 75 -14.05 9.01 22.89
#